data_AF-A0AAW6NL96-F1
#
_entry.id   AF-A0AAW6NL96-F1
#
_cell.length_a   1.000
_cell.length_b   1.000
_cell.length_c   1.000
_cell.angle_alpha   90.00
_cell.angle_beta   90.00
_cell.angle_gamma   90.00
#
_symmetry.space_group_name_H-M   'P 1'
#
loop_
_entity.id
_entity.type
_entity.pdbx_description
1 polymer ?
#
loop_
_entity_poly.entity_id
_entity_poly.type
_entity_poly.pdbx_seq_one_letter_code
_entity_poly.pdbx_strand_id
1 'polypeptide(L)'
;MYVWAKIPEPYAAMGSLEFAKKLLQDAKVCVSPGIGFGDYGDTHVRFALIENSDRIRQAVRGIKSMFRADGLLAAKSVAEQPES
;
A
#
# COMPACT_ATOMS: atom_id res chain seq x y z
N MET A 1 11.86 -3.04 -13.86
CA MET A 1 11.98 -2.16 -12.68
C MET A 1 10.72 -2.30 -11.84
N TYR A 2 10.70 -3.24 -10.89
CA TYR A 2 9.48 -3.56 -10.13
C TYR A 2 9.80 -3.75 -8.65
N VAL A 3 8.84 -3.35 -7.81
CA VAL A 3 8.75 -3.84 -6.44
C VAL A 3 7.63 -4.87 -6.41
N TRP A 4 8.00 -6.12 -6.11
CA TRP A 4 7.05 -7.21 -5.89
C TRP A 4 6.73 -7.26 -4.41
N ALA A 5 5.57 -6.73 -4.02
CA ALA A 5 5.23 -6.49 -2.63
C ALA A 5 4.23 -7.54 -2.15
N LYS A 6 4.59 -8.28 -1.09
CA LYS A 6 3.67 -9.19 -0.42
C LYS A 6 2.52 -8.39 0.20
N ILE A 7 1.30 -8.89 0.06
CA ILE A 7 0.12 -8.27 0.67
C ILE A 7 0.26 -8.38 2.20
N PRO A 8 0.05 -7.29 2.96
CA PRO A 8 0.11 -7.36 4.42
C PRO A 8 -0.92 -8.32 5.00
N GLU A 9 -0.58 -9.01 6.09
CA GLU A 9 -1.41 -10.04 6.72
C GLU A 9 -2.88 -9.64 6.95
N PRO A 10 -3.20 -8.42 7.45
CA PRO A 10 -4.59 -7.99 7.64
C PRO A 10 -5.43 -7.94 6.36
N TYR A 11 -4.80 -7.89 5.19
CA TYR A 11 -5.46 -7.88 3.88
C TYR A 11 -5.25 -9.17 3.08
N ALA A 12 -4.48 -10.15 3.61
CA ALA A 12 -4.10 -11.34 2.85
C ALA A 12 -5.31 -12.15 2.36
N ALA A 13 -6.38 -12.21 3.17
CA ALA A 13 -7.62 -12.91 2.83
C ALA A 13 -8.38 -12.28 1.63
N MET A 14 -8.06 -11.04 1.24
CA MET A 14 -8.68 -10.39 0.07
C MET A 14 -8.14 -10.94 -1.26
N GLY A 15 -6.95 -11.54 -1.26
CA GLY A 15 -6.20 -11.82 -2.49
C GLY A 15 -5.75 -10.54 -3.22
N SER A 16 -4.99 -10.72 -4.29
CA SER A 16 -4.34 -9.59 -4.98
C SER A 16 -5.30 -8.70 -5.75
N LEU A 17 -6.38 -9.26 -6.30
CA LEU A 17 -7.33 -8.49 -7.12
C LEU A 17 -8.13 -7.50 -6.27
N GLU A 18 -8.74 -7.96 -5.18
CA GLU A 18 -9.54 -7.08 -4.32
C GLU A 18 -8.65 -6.10 -3.54
N PHE A 19 -7.45 -6.52 -3.13
CA PHE A 19 -6.50 -5.59 -2.52
C PHE A 19 -6.04 -4.49 -3.49
N ALA A 20 -5.81 -4.82 -4.77
CA ALA A 20 -5.49 -3.82 -5.79
C ALA A 20 -6.64 -2.82 -6.02
N LYS A 21 -7.89 -3.29 -6.01
CA LYS A 21 -9.08 -2.42 -6.08
C LYS A 21 -9.17 -1.48 -4.87
N LYS A 22 -8.92 -2.00 -3.66
CA LYS A 22 -8.89 -1.17 -2.43
C LYS A 22 -7.82 -0.09 -2.50
N LEU A 23 -6.60 -0.42 -2.95
CA LEU A 23 -5.53 0.58 -3.14
C LEU A 23 -5.93 1.69 -4.13
N LEU A 24 -6.62 1.32 -5.22
CA LEU A 24 -7.12 2.31 -6.18
C LEU A 24 -8.20 3.21 -5.57
N GLN A 25 -9.17 2.62 -4.86
CA GLN A 25 -10.30 3.33 -4.28
C GLN A 25 -9.90 4.21 -3.09
N ASP A 26 -9.11 3.70 -2.16
CA ASP A 26 -8.86 4.36 -0.88
C ASP A 26 -7.53 5.14 -0.88
N ALA A 27 -6.48 4.56 -1.45
CA ALA A 27 -5.16 5.17 -1.50
C ALA A 27 -4.91 5.99 -2.78
N LYS A 28 -5.79 5.89 -3.79
CA LYS A 28 -5.64 6.50 -5.13
C LYS A 28 -4.37 6.02 -5.86
N VAL A 29 -4.00 4.75 -5.65
CA VAL A 29 -2.80 4.13 -6.22
C VAL A 29 -3.20 2.92 -7.06
N CYS A 30 -2.85 2.94 -8.34
CA CYS A 30 -3.03 1.79 -9.23
C CYS A 30 -1.81 0.86 -9.13
N VAL A 31 -2.06 -0.45 -8.99
CA VAL A 31 -1.03 -1.51 -8.95
C VAL A 31 -1.48 -2.67 -9.83
N SER A 32 -0.54 -3.50 -10.28
CA SER A 32 -0.92 -4.76 -10.95
C SER A 32 -1.21 -5.84 -9.90
N PRO A 33 -2.39 -6.50 -9.93
CA PRO A 33 -2.67 -7.63 -9.04
C PRO A 33 -1.81 -8.83 -9.43
N GLY A 34 -1.22 -9.50 -8.44
CA GLY A 34 -0.28 -10.59 -8.65
C GLY A 34 -0.88 -11.81 -9.35
N ILE A 35 -2.18 -12.09 -9.18
CA ILE A 35 -2.90 -13.17 -9.89
C ILE A 35 -2.83 -13.03 -11.42
N GLY A 36 -2.70 -11.80 -11.94
CA GLY A 36 -2.50 -11.57 -13.37
C GLY A 36 -1.18 -12.12 -13.92
N PHE A 37 -0.27 -12.58 -13.05
CA PHE A 37 1.00 -13.21 -13.40
C PHE A 37 1.03 -14.71 -13.04
N GLY A 38 -0.12 -15.30 -12.71
CA GLY A 38 -0.28 -16.70 -12.31
C GLY A 38 -0.70 -16.85 -10.84
N ASP A 39 -1.31 -17.99 -10.51
CA ASP A 39 -1.98 -18.23 -9.22
C ASP A 39 -1.04 -18.12 -8.02
N TYR A 40 0.23 -18.51 -8.16
CA TYR A 40 1.26 -18.36 -7.13
C TYR A 40 1.58 -16.88 -6.80
N GLY A 41 1.16 -15.95 -7.66
CA GLY A 41 1.32 -14.52 -7.47
C GLY A 41 0.20 -13.87 -6.65
N ASP A 42 -0.91 -14.56 -6.35
CA ASP A 42 -2.09 -13.93 -5.75
C ASP A 42 -1.87 -13.38 -4.32
N THR A 43 -0.75 -13.74 -3.69
CA THR A 43 -0.33 -13.20 -2.38
C THR A 43 0.43 -11.86 -2.49
N HIS A 44 0.59 -11.33 -3.69
CA HIS A 44 1.41 -10.14 -3.96
C HIS A 44 0.72 -9.15 -4.90
N VAL A 45 1.23 -7.92 -4.89
CA VAL A 45 0.95 -6.89 -5.90
C VAL A 45 2.25 -6.34 -6.46
N ARG A 46 2.22 -5.84 -7.70
CA ARG A 46 3.39 -5.27 -8.37
C ARG A 46 3.28 -3.76 -8.49
N PHE A 47 4.32 -3.07 -8.02
CA PHE A 47 4.54 -1.65 -8.29
C PHE A 47 5.59 -1.50 -9.41
N ALA A 48 5.29 -0.68 -10.41
CA ALA A 48 6.26 -0.27 -11.41
C ALA A 48 6.87 1.09 -11.01
N LEU A 49 8.19 1.19 -11.02
CA LEU A 49 8.91 2.43 -10.69
C LEU A 49 9.00 3.34 -11.93
N ILE A 50 7.84 3.77 -12.42
CA ILE A 50 7.68 4.53 -13.68
C ILE A 50 7.29 6.01 -13.45
N GLU A 51 7.03 6.37 -12.21
CA GLU A 51 6.64 7.71 -11.78
C GLU A 51 7.82 8.43 -11.13
N ASN A 52 7.77 9.76 -11.08
CA ASN A 52 8.81 10.54 -10.41
C ASN A 52 8.75 10.41 -8.87
N SER A 53 9.81 10.84 -8.18
CA SER A 53 9.94 10.73 -6.72
C SER A 53 8.80 11.41 -5.95
N ASP A 54 8.27 12.53 -6.43
CA ASP A 54 7.19 13.25 -5.74
C ASP A 54 5.86 12.48 -5.83
N ARG A 55 5.58 11.90 -6.99
CA ARG A 55 4.42 11.02 -7.23
C ARG A 55 4.53 9.72 -6.44
N ILE A 56 5.72 9.12 -6.35
CA ILE A 56 5.96 7.95 -5.49
C ILE A 56 5.72 8.31 -4.02
N ARG A 57 6.23 9.45 -3.53
CA ARG A 57 5.95 9.90 -2.15
C ARG A 57 4.46 10.17 -1.92
N GLN A 58 3.74 10.69 -2.92
CA GLN A 58 2.28 10.86 -2.85
C GLN A 58 1.57 9.51 -2.71
N ALA A 59 1.94 8.51 -3.51
CA ALA A 59 1.37 7.16 -3.41
C ALA A 59 1.59 6.56 -2.01
N VAL A 60 2.81 6.68 -1.47
CA VAL A 60 3.13 6.21 -0.10
C VAL A 60 2.27 6.91 0.96
N ARG A 61 2.04 8.23 0.83
CA ARG A 61 1.14 8.97 1.74
C ARG A 61 -0.30 8.46 1.65
N GLY A 62 -0.80 8.19 0.44
CA GLY A 62 -2.13 7.61 0.24
C GLY A 62 -2.29 6.25 0.93
N ILE A 63 -1.33 5.35 0.72
CA ILE A 63 -1.32 4.03 1.37
C ILE A 63 -1.25 4.16 2.89
N LYS A 64 -0.41 5.07 3.41
CA LYS A 64 -0.31 5.33 4.84
C LYS A 64 -1.62 5.84 5.44
N SER A 65 -2.33 6.72 4.74
CA SER A 65 -3.65 7.20 5.17
C SER A 65 -4.69 6.09 5.17
N MET A 66 -4.71 5.23 4.15
CA MET A 66 -5.56 4.03 4.10
C MET A 66 -5.31 3.13 5.31
N PHE A 67 -4.04 2.81 5.62
CA PHE A 67 -3.70 1.98 6.78
C PHE A 67 -4.13 2.61 8.12
N ARG A 68 -4.07 3.94 8.25
CA ARG A 68 -4.59 4.63 9.44
C ARG A 68 -6.11 4.55 9.54
N ALA A 69 -6.82 4.74 8.43
CA ALA A 69 -8.27 4.61 8.38
C ALA A 69 -8.74 3.20 8.73
N ASP A 70 -7.97 2.19 8.31
CA ASP A 70 -8.22 0.77 8.64
C ASP A 70 -7.69 0.37 10.04
N GLY A 71 -7.15 1.31 10.83
CA GLY A 71 -6.69 1.06 12.20
C GLY A 71 -5.37 0.28 12.33
N LEU A 72 -4.62 0.09 11.24
CA LEU A 72 -3.36 -0.68 11.23
C LEU A 72 -2.13 0.14 11.63
N LEU A 73 -2.23 1.47 11.62
CA LEU A 73 -1.18 2.37 12.07
C LEU A 73 -1.74 3.27 13.16
N ALA A 74 -1.08 3.29 14.31
CA ALA A 74 -1.38 4.26 15.35
C ALA A 74 -1.28 5.70 14.80
N ALA A 75 -2.17 6.58 15.28
CA ALA A 75 -1.93 8.01 15.17
C ALA A 75 -0.57 8.29 15.80
N LYS A 76 0.24 9.19 15.23
CA LYS A 76 1.49 9.59 15.87
C LYS A 76 1.11 10.04 17.28
N SER A 77 1.57 9.34 18.32
CA SER A 77 1.69 9.97 19.62
C SER A 77 2.54 11.20 19.39
N VAL A 78 1.99 12.36 19.73
CA VAL A 78 2.80 13.56 19.90
C VAL A 78 3.74 13.18 21.03
N ALA A 79 4.99 12.86 20.70
CA ALA A 79 6.02 12.77 21.71
C ALA A 79 6.15 14.19 22.29
N GLU A 80 5.56 14.41 23.47
CA GLU A 80 6.19 15.20 24.53
C GLU A 80 7.69 14.85 24.52
N GLN A 81 8.68 15.73 24.43
CA GLN A 81 8.96 17.08 24.93
C GLN A 81 10.43 17.40 24.49
N PRO A 82 11.11 18.49 24.90
CA PRO A 82 10.67 19.83 25.29
C PRO A 82 11.39 20.93 24.46
N GLU A 83 10.96 22.19 24.62
CA GLU A 83 11.79 23.35 24.27
C GLU A 83 13.04 23.37 25.18
N SER A 84 14.21 23.61 24.58
CA SER A 84 15.39 24.17 25.25
C SER A 84 15.97 25.27 24.36
#